data_AF-A0A917G737-F1
#
_entry.id   AF-A0A917G737-F1
#
_cell.length_a   1.000
_cell.length_b   1.000
_cell.length_c   1.000
_cell.angle_alpha   90.00
_cell.angle_beta   90.00
_cell.angle_gamma   90.00
#
_symmetry.space_group_name_H-M   'P 1'
#
loop_
_entity.id
_entity.type
_entity.pdbx_description
1 polymer ?
#
loop_
_entity_poly.entity_id
_entity_poly.type
_entity_poly.pdbx_seq_one_letter_code
_entity_poly.pdbx_strand_id
1 'polypeptide(L)'
;MKREARLCPNCLERTIYFEGICFDCRSEKELHYWQTQQPTQLIKQFAHQLEDDDLLTALAVQGNIPYPLQLAGIQQRFYEQELLYWHADDAIVNELIAQLFTTTQLDIGAALLCCLAFTQHPKVPEAFARLETYQPLWITQLYITPSAYAQVAGWHSHHGTCKKLHYDDCYVFERKQTKTPIATIFTKAEGNCPSCHSPLTMVLSIDNRQQQLPFLQKGWLNITTCLQCVCYEEAIFNDYSLDGTTTIRPFQGETSPYTYEDDLSHAYQLNIIPKPATFGLTPYDLSFIGGLPHWVQDFHFPNCPHCQQPMTFLAQADQNILQAEGVIYMMICEEDRITACTYQQT
;
A
#
# COMPACT_ATOMS: atom_id res chain seq x y z
N MET A 1 31.91 13.77 19.52
CA MET A 1 30.93 14.34 20.48
C MET A 1 29.83 13.30 20.67
N LYS A 2 29.73 12.63 21.83
CA LYS A 2 28.64 11.67 22.07
C LYS A 2 27.34 12.47 22.17
N ARG A 3 26.37 12.20 21.31
CA ARG A 3 25.05 12.86 21.35
C ARG A 3 24.27 12.28 22.52
N GLU A 4 23.72 13.13 23.38
CA GLU A 4 22.94 12.70 24.55
C GLU A 4 21.57 12.17 24.12
N ALA A 5 21.16 11.06 24.71
CA ALA A 5 19.82 10.51 24.53
C ALA A 5 18.82 11.43 25.24
N ARG A 6 17.78 11.86 24.52
CA ARG A 6 16.67 12.63 25.08
C ARG A 6 15.35 12.20 24.46
N LEU A 7 14.26 12.41 25.17
CA LEU A 7 12.92 12.18 24.62
C LEU A 7 12.58 13.26 23.58
N CYS A 8 11.87 12.86 22.53
CA CYS A 8 11.32 13.77 21.54
C CYS A 8 10.47 14.85 22.22
N PRO A 9 10.71 16.14 21.98
CA PRO A 9 9.98 17.20 22.67
C PRO A 9 8.50 17.31 22.24
N ASN A 10 8.08 16.64 21.18
CA ASN A 10 6.68 16.65 20.69
C ASN A 10 5.84 15.52 21.30
N CYS A 11 6.29 14.26 21.18
CA CYS A 11 5.54 13.11 21.71
C CYS A 11 5.96 12.69 23.12
N LEU A 12 7.15 13.08 23.60
CA LEU A 12 7.73 12.66 24.88
C LEU A 12 7.92 11.15 25.05
N GLU A 13 7.83 10.38 23.97
CA GLU A 13 7.83 8.92 24.01
C GLU A 13 9.04 8.29 23.31
N ARG A 14 9.49 8.86 22.19
CA ARG A 14 10.63 8.33 21.42
C ARG A 14 11.94 8.95 21.86
N THR A 15 12.98 8.13 22.04
CA THR A 15 14.34 8.60 22.28
C THR A 15 14.98 9.06 20.98
N ILE A 16 15.51 10.28 20.97
CA ILE A 16 16.25 10.88 19.85
C ILE A 16 17.66 11.25 20.28
N TYR A 17 18.58 11.26 19.31
CA TYR A 17 19.99 11.60 19.50
C TYR A 17 20.38 12.84 18.66
N PHE A 18 19.42 13.70 18.31
CA PHE A 18 19.63 14.90 17.49
C PHE A 18 18.71 16.03 17.97
N GLU A 19 18.89 17.24 17.44
CA GLU A 19 18.03 18.41 17.73
C GLU A 19 16.77 18.40 16.87
N GLY A 20 15.61 18.68 17.47
CA GLY A 20 14.32 18.68 16.78
C GLY A 20 13.34 17.66 17.37
N ILE A 21 12.46 17.14 16.52
CA ILE A 21 11.42 16.15 16.85
C ILE A 21 11.75 14.80 16.20
N CYS A 22 11.18 13.70 16.71
CA CYS A 22 11.35 12.39 16.07
C CYS A 22 10.74 12.36 14.66
N PHE A 23 11.16 11.36 13.88
CA PHE A 23 10.73 11.15 12.51
C PHE A 23 9.19 11.13 12.39
N ASP A 24 8.49 10.31 13.17
CA ASP A 24 7.01 10.26 13.17
C ASP A 24 6.35 11.62 13.37
N CYS A 25 6.79 12.39 14.38
CA CYS A 25 6.20 13.69 14.66
C CYS A 25 6.49 14.70 13.54
N ARG A 26 7.56 14.50 12.76
CA ARG A 26 7.83 15.29 11.55
C ARG A 26 6.88 14.86 10.43
N SER A 27 6.77 13.55 10.16
CA SER A 27 5.88 12.99 9.14
C SER A 27 4.42 13.38 9.40
N GLU A 28 3.94 13.29 10.63
CA GLU A 28 2.60 13.73 11.03
C GLU A 28 2.36 15.22 10.72
N LYS A 29 3.34 16.09 10.99
CA LYS A 29 3.22 17.54 10.70
C LYS A 29 3.20 17.81 9.21
N GLU A 30 3.99 17.09 8.43
CA GLU A 30 4.07 17.23 6.98
C GLU A 30 2.79 16.74 6.30
N LEU A 31 2.29 15.56 6.72
CA LEU A 31 0.97 15.05 6.34
C LEU A 31 -0.13 16.06 6.67
N HIS A 32 -0.13 16.62 7.88
CA HIS A 32 -1.12 17.61 8.27
C HIS A 32 -1.02 18.89 7.44
N TYR A 33 0.19 19.39 7.19
CA TYR A 33 0.41 20.55 6.33
C TYR A 33 -0.22 20.33 4.96
N TRP A 34 0.10 19.21 4.30
CA TRP A 34 -0.43 18.88 2.98
C TRP A 34 -1.93 18.66 2.97
N GLN A 35 -2.51 18.04 4.00
CA GLN A 35 -3.97 17.87 4.14
C GLN A 35 -4.73 19.19 4.16
N THR A 36 -4.10 20.26 4.66
CA THR A 36 -4.75 21.57 4.79
C THR A 36 -4.58 22.47 3.57
N GLN A 37 -3.74 22.07 2.60
CA GLN A 37 -3.51 22.87 1.40
C GLN A 37 -4.72 22.83 0.45
N GLN A 38 -4.91 23.94 -0.26
CA GLN A 38 -5.91 24.05 -1.31
C GLN A 38 -5.34 23.58 -2.66
N PRO A 39 -6.17 23.04 -3.57
CA PRO A 39 -5.74 22.66 -4.93
C PRO A 39 -4.97 23.76 -5.68
N THR A 40 -5.35 25.02 -5.50
CA THR A 40 -4.65 26.17 -6.11
C THR A 40 -3.22 26.34 -5.59
N GLN A 41 -2.95 25.94 -4.36
CA GLN A 41 -1.61 26.02 -3.78
C GLN A 41 -0.71 24.93 -4.36
N LEU A 42 -1.23 23.71 -4.53
CA LEU A 42 -0.51 22.63 -5.22
C LEU A 42 -0.11 23.05 -6.63
N ILE A 43 -1.05 23.60 -7.41
CA ILE A 43 -0.76 24.07 -8.78
C ILE A 43 0.36 25.12 -8.75
N LYS A 44 0.27 26.11 -7.86
CA LYS A 44 1.28 27.18 -7.76
C LYS A 44 2.67 26.64 -7.42
N GLN A 45 2.74 25.63 -6.56
CA GLN A 45 4.01 25.08 -6.11
C GLN A 45 4.64 24.18 -7.17
N PHE A 46 3.86 23.28 -7.77
CA PHE A 46 4.41 22.17 -8.53
C PHE A 46 4.29 22.30 -10.06
N ALA A 47 3.37 23.11 -10.60
CA ALA A 47 3.11 23.12 -12.04
C ALA A 47 4.32 23.55 -12.91
N HIS A 48 5.32 24.22 -12.31
CA HIS A 48 6.55 24.62 -12.99
C HIS A 48 7.79 23.83 -12.53
N GLN A 49 7.66 22.99 -11.51
CA GLN A 49 8.74 22.18 -10.94
C GLN A 49 8.14 20.89 -10.37
N LEU A 50 8.04 19.88 -11.23
CA LEU A 50 7.45 18.59 -10.86
C LEU A 50 8.44 17.66 -10.14
N GLU A 51 9.74 17.90 -10.26
CA GLU A 51 10.81 17.15 -9.58
C GLU A 51 10.98 17.55 -8.10
N ASP A 52 9.92 18.05 -7.45
CA ASP A 52 9.95 18.44 -6.04
C ASP A 52 9.68 17.21 -5.16
N ASP A 53 10.57 16.96 -4.18
CA ASP A 53 10.50 15.81 -3.26
C ASP A 53 9.15 15.73 -2.50
N ASP A 54 8.47 16.87 -2.30
CA ASP A 54 7.19 16.92 -1.60
C ASP A 54 6.00 16.57 -2.51
N LEU A 55 6.19 16.48 -3.84
CA LEU A 55 5.10 16.28 -4.80
C LEU A 55 4.31 15.01 -4.48
N LEU A 56 4.99 13.87 -4.32
CA LEU A 56 4.34 12.58 -4.03
C LEU A 56 3.45 12.69 -2.78
N THR A 57 4.01 13.19 -1.69
CA THR A 57 3.27 13.38 -0.42
C THR A 57 2.05 14.28 -0.63
N ALA A 58 2.21 15.41 -1.32
CA ALA A 58 1.11 16.34 -1.58
C ALA A 58 -0.02 15.68 -2.39
N LEU A 59 0.31 14.93 -3.45
CA LEU A 59 -0.66 14.24 -4.30
C LEU A 59 -1.38 13.13 -3.52
N ALA A 60 -0.62 12.28 -2.82
CA ALA A 60 -1.12 11.14 -2.04
C ALA A 60 -2.12 11.58 -0.98
N VAL A 61 -1.80 12.65 -0.27
CA VAL A 61 -2.61 13.19 0.82
C VAL A 61 -3.89 13.87 0.32
N GLN A 62 -3.83 14.57 -0.82
CA GLN A 62 -4.96 15.29 -1.39
C GLN A 62 -5.97 14.36 -2.07
N GLY A 63 -5.49 13.33 -2.77
CA GLY A 63 -6.30 12.31 -3.44
C GLY A 63 -7.17 12.77 -4.62
N ASN A 64 -7.28 14.08 -4.84
CA ASN A 64 -7.87 14.67 -6.04
C ASN A 64 -6.83 15.56 -6.72
N ILE A 65 -6.35 15.12 -7.88
CA ILE A 65 -5.24 15.77 -8.55
C ILE A 65 -5.77 16.83 -9.52
N PRO A 66 -5.35 18.10 -9.41
CA PRO A 66 -5.89 19.16 -10.26
C PRO A 66 -5.50 18.97 -11.73
N TYR A 67 -6.48 19.11 -12.63
CA TYR A 67 -6.25 19.05 -14.09
C TYR A 67 -5.06 19.91 -14.57
N PRO A 68 -4.87 21.17 -14.13
CA PRO A 68 -3.71 21.96 -14.56
C PRO A 68 -2.36 21.33 -14.20
N LEU A 69 -2.29 20.57 -13.12
CA LEU A 69 -1.07 19.89 -12.69
C LEU A 69 -0.83 18.63 -13.54
N GLN A 70 -1.87 17.85 -13.84
CA GLN A 70 -1.82 16.74 -14.81
C GLN A 70 -1.37 17.23 -16.19
N LEU A 71 -1.94 18.35 -16.66
CA LEU A 71 -1.58 18.97 -17.93
C LEU A 71 -0.12 19.42 -17.96
N ALA A 72 0.38 19.99 -16.84
CA ALA A 72 1.79 20.34 -16.72
C ALA A 72 2.70 19.11 -16.84
N GLY A 73 2.29 17.97 -16.26
CA GLY A 73 2.97 16.68 -16.42
C GLY A 73 3.09 16.26 -17.87
N ILE A 74 1.98 16.29 -18.61
CA ILE A 74 1.96 16.00 -20.05
C ILE A 74 2.88 16.94 -20.84
N GLN A 75 2.80 18.25 -20.59
CA GLN A 75 3.59 19.25 -21.32
C GLN A 75 5.09 19.10 -21.08
N GLN A 76 5.47 18.69 -19.88
CA GLN A 76 6.86 18.46 -19.47
C GLN A 76 7.34 17.02 -19.75
N ARG A 77 6.45 16.13 -20.21
CA ARG A 77 6.70 14.69 -20.35
C ARG A 77 7.18 14.03 -19.05
N PHE A 78 6.58 14.45 -17.94
CA PHE A 78 6.93 13.94 -16.62
C PHE A 78 6.13 12.67 -16.31
N TYR A 79 6.76 11.51 -16.46
CA TYR A 79 6.13 10.19 -16.27
C TYR A 79 6.70 9.41 -15.08
N GLU A 80 7.65 10.00 -14.35
CA GLU A 80 8.31 9.37 -13.20
C GLU A 80 7.41 9.34 -11.95
N GLN A 81 6.30 10.09 -11.95
CA GLN A 81 5.31 10.11 -10.88
C GLN A 81 3.92 9.73 -11.39
N GLU A 82 3.61 8.44 -11.45
CA GLU A 82 2.35 7.93 -11.98
C GLU A 82 1.12 8.44 -11.23
N LEU A 83 1.24 8.69 -9.92
CA LEU A 83 0.19 9.27 -9.09
C LEU A 83 -0.29 10.64 -9.57
N LEU A 84 0.54 11.38 -10.32
CA LEU A 84 0.14 12.65 -10.94
C LEU A 84 -1.09 12.48 -11.83
N TYR A 85 -1.26 11.32 -12.45
CA TYR A 85 -2.34 11.02 -13.40
C TYR A 85 -3.51 10.27 -12.76
N TRP A 86 -3.56 10.22 -11.43
CA TRP A 86 -4.66 9.59 -10.70
C TRP A 86 -6.03 10.15 -11.12
N HIS A 87 -6.92 9.27 -11.55
CA HIS A 87 -8.26 9.59 -12.06
C HIS A 87 -8.29 10.72 -13.11
N ALA A 88 -7.28 10.77 -13.98
CA ALA A 88 -7.23 11.76 -15.05
C ALA A 88 -8.41 11.62 -16.03
N ASP A 89 -8.79 12.76 -16.64
CA ASP A 89 -9.92 12.81 -17.56
C ASP A 89 -9.60 12.24 -18.95
N ASP A 90 -10.62 12.18 -19.80
CA ASP A 90 -10.50 11.70 -21.18
C ASP A 90 -9.39 12.42 -21.97
N ALA A 91 -9.19 13.72 -21.77
CA ALA A 91 -8.22 14.49 -22.54
C ALA A 91 -6.79 14.08 -22.18
N ILE A 92 -6.48 13.99 -20.88
CA ILE A 92 -5.18 13.54 -20.39
C ILE A 92 -4.94 12.07 -20.76
N VAL A 93 -5.94 11.20 -20.57
CA VAL A 93 -5.81 9.77 -20.89
C VAL A 93 -5.57 9.55 -22.38
N ASN A 94 -6.29 10.25 -23.26
CA ASN A 94 -6.08 10.13 -24.71
C ASN A 94 -4.66 10.56 -25.11
N GLU A 95 -4.11 11.59 -24.47
CA GLU A 95 -2.75 12.06 -24.73
C GLU A 95 -1.70 11.06 -24.24
N LEU A 96 -1.86 10.49 -23.04
CA LEU A 96 -1.00 9.40 -22.54
C LEU A 96 -1.03 8.19 -23.49
N ILE A 97 -2.21 7.79 -23.97
CA ILE A 97 -2.34 6.69 -24.95
C ILE A 97 -1.66 7.07 -26.27
N ALA A 98 -1.84 8.29 -26.78
CA ALA A 98 -1.18 8.72 -28.00
C ALA A 98 0.34 8.62 -27.88
N GLN A 99 0.91 9.09 -26.76
CA GLN A 99 2.34 9.00 -26.51
C GLN A 99 2.82 7.56 -26.35
N LEU A 100 2.08 6.70 -25.65
CA LEU A 100 2.38 5.27 -25.50
C LEU A 100 2.49 4.54 -26.84
N PHE A 101 1.63 4.87 -27.80
CA PHE A 101 1.65 4.23 -29.13
C PHE A 101 2.67 4.86 -30.09
N THR A 102 3.33 5.95 -29.72
CA THR A 102 4.39 6.59 -30.53
C THR A 102 5.79 6.37 -29.98
N THR A 103 5.93 6.00 -28.70
CA THR A 103 7.24 5.78 -28.09
C THR A 103 7.93 4.52 -28.65
N THR A 104 9.26 4.60 -28.74
CA THR A 104 10.15 3.49 -29.05
C THR A 104 11.10 3.17 -27.91
N GLN A 105 11.07 3.98 -26.83
CA GLN A 105 11.96 3.86 -25.68
C GLN A 105 11.29 3.03 -24.58
N LEU A 106 12.05 2.06 -24.04
CA LEU A 106 11.55 1.08 -23.07
C LEU A 106 11.14 1.73 -21.74
N ASP A 107 12.00 2.60 -21.21
CA ASP A 107 11.81 3.36 -19.97
C ASP A 107 10.58 4.28 -20.05
N ILE A 108 10.48 5.09 -21.10
CA ILE A 108 9.29 5.93 -21.32
C ILE A 108 8.03 5.09 -21.48
N GLY A 109 8.11 3.98 -22.24
CA GLY A 109 6.99 3.08 -22.44
C GLY A 109 6.49 2.46 -21.14
N ALA A 110 7.41 1.96 -20.30
CA ALA A 110 7.08 1.39 -18.99
C ALA A 110 6.47 2.45 -18.04
N ALA A 111 7.06 3.65 -17.98
CA ALA A 111 6.52 4.75 -17.18
C ALA A 111 5.10 5.16 -17.61
N LEU A 112 4.84 5.22 -18.92
CA LEU A 112 3.50 5.51 -19.46
C LEU A 112 2.49 4.40 -19.12
N LEU A 113 2.90 3.12 -19.09
CA LEU A 113 2.04 2.03 -18.63
C LEU A 113 1.65 2.23 -17.16
N CYS A 114 2.59 2.59 -16.28
CA CYS A 114 2.30 2.91 -14.88
C CYS A 114 1.34 4.11 -14.77
N CYS A 115 1.63 5.21 -15.48
CA CYS A 115 0.78 6.41 -15.49
C CYS A 115 -0.65 6.07 -15.91
N LEU A 116 -0.82 5.32 -17.01
CA LEU A 116 -2.13 4.89 -17.48
C LEU A 116 -2.84 3.97 -16.48
N ALA A 117 -2.12 3.06 -15.83
CA ALA A 117 -2.70 2.23 -14.78
C ALA A 117 -3.32 3.08 -13.66
N PHE A 118 -2.62 4.13 -13.21
CA PHE A 118 -3.08 5.04 -12.16
C PHE A 118 -4.30 5.89 -12.57
N THR A 119 -4.57 6.08 -13.86
CA THR A 119 -5.79 6.79 -14.29
C THR A 119 -7.07 6.01 -13.93
N GLN A 120 -6.99 4.69 -13.77
CA GLN A 120 -8.13 3.76 -13.67
C GLN A 120 -9.19 3.95 -14.78
N HIS A 121 -8.79 4.51 -15.92
CA HIS A 121 -9.73 4.91 -16.95
C HIS A 121 -10.22 3.68 -17.76
N PRO A 122 -11.51 3.58 -18.12
CA PRO A 122 -12.06 2.43 -18.85
C PRO A 122 -11.43 2.14 -20.22
N LYS A 123 -10.68 3.09 -20.79
CA LYS A 123 -9.94 2.93 -22.06
C LYS A 123 -8.61 2.17 -21.89
N VAL A 124 -8.05 2.15 -20.68
CA VAL A 124 -6.71 1.61 -20.41
C VAL A 124 -6.63 0.11 -20.67
N PRO A 125 -7.59 -0.73 -20.23
CA PRO A 125 -7.55 -2.17 -20.51
C PRO A 125 -7.48 -2.49 -22.01
N GLU A 126 -8.24 -1.77 -22.83
CA GLU A 126 -8.23 -1.94 -24.29
C GLU A 126 -6.89 -1.50 -24.90
N ALA A 127 -6.33 -0.39 -24.42
CA ALA A 127 -5.01 0.09 -24.86
C ALA A 127 -3.90 -0.93 -24.55
N PHE A 128 -3.91 -1.51 -23.35
CA PHE A 128 -2.94 -2.53 -22.94
C PHE A 128 -3.08 -3.82 -23.78
N ALA A 129 -4.31 -4.32 -23.97
CA ALA A 129 -4.57 -5.48 -24.82
C ALA A 129 -4.14 -5.24 -26.30
N ARG A 130 -4.31 -4.02 -26.81
CA ARG A 130 -3.87 -3.66 -28.15
C ARG A 130 -2.34 -3.68 -28.28
N LEU A 131 -1.59 -3.25 -27.26
CA LEU A 131 -0.13 -3.36 -27.24
C LEU A 131 0.35 -4.81 -27.19
N GLU A 132 -0.31 -5.65 -26.40
CA GLU A 132 -0.02 -7.09 -26.32
C GLU A 132 -0.25 -7.79 -27.65
N THR A 133 -1.18 -7.29 -28.46
CA THR A 133 -1.45 -7.81 -29.82
C THR A 133 -0.47 -7.27 -30.85
N TYR A 134 -0.17 -5.96 -30.81
CA TYR A 134 0.71 -5.30 -31.79
C TYR A 134 2.20 -5.62 -31.59
N GLN A 135 2.62 -5.82 -30.33
CA GLN A 135 3.98 -6.18 -29.91
C GLN A 135 5.11 -5.37 -30.58
N PRO A 136 5.17 -4.04 -30.40
CA PRO A 136 6.34 -3.26 -30.81
C PRO A 136 7.60 -3.73 -30.05
N LEU A 137 8.78 -3.48 -30.62
CA LEU A 137 10.06 -4.05 -30.14
C LEU A 137 10.37 -3.76 -28.65
N TRP A 138 9.93 -2.63 -28.12
CA TRP A 138 10.14 -2.31 -26.71
C TRP A 138 9.22 -3.13 -25.79
N ILE A 139 8.02 -3.52 -26.24
CA ILE A 139 7.11 -4.39 -25.48
C ILE A 139 7.70 -5.78 -25.29
N THR A 140 8.40 -6.32 -26.29
CA THR A 140 9.05 -7.64 -26.20
C THR A 140 10.23 -7.67 -25.23
N GLN A 141 10.67 -6.51 -24.73
CA GLN A 141 11.73 -6.38 -23.73
C GLN A 141 11.19 -6.24 -22.30
N LEU A 142 9.87 -6.10 -22.13
CA LEU A 142 9.26 -6.03 -20.81
C LEU A 142 9.33 -7.39 -20.11
N TYR A 143 9.57 -7.36 -18.79
CA TYR A 143 9.54 -8.55 -17.94
C TYR A 143 8.13 -9.11 -17.71
N ILE A 144 7.12 -8.24 -17.81
CA ILE A 144 5.70 -8.55 -17.61
C ILE A 144 4.87 -7.98 -18.76
N THR A 145 3.64 -8.47 -18.93
CA THR A 145 2.75 -7.96 -19.98
C THR A 145 2.21 -6.57 -19.64
N PRO A 146 1.86 -5.73 -20.62
CA PRO A 146 1.16 -4.46 -20.41
C PRO A 146 -0.03 -4.55 -19.46
N SER A 147 -0.87 -5.57 -19.55
CA SER A 147 -2.02 -5.74 -18.67
C SER A 147 -1.62 -6.00 -17.21
N ALA A 148 -0.44 -6.58 -16.97
CA ALA A 148 0.07 -6.80 -15.62
C ALA A 148 0.46 -5.48 -14.92
N TYR A 149 0.87 -4.45 -15.67
CA TYR A 149 1.14 -3.11 -15.11
C TYR A 149 -0.07 -2.50 -14.40
N ALA A 150 -1.30 -2.91 -14.73
CA ALA A 150 -2.50 -2.49 -14.01
C ALA A 150 -2.40 -2.70 -12.48
N GLN A 151 -1.69 -3.76 -12.05
CA GLN A 151 -1.57 -4.10 -10.63
C GLN A 151 -0.78 -3.07 -9.84
N VAL A 152 0.09 -2.28 -10.47
CA VAL A 152 0.77 -1.15 -9.78
C VAL A 152 -0.23 -0.15 -9.21
N ALA A 153 -1.39 0.01 -9.85
CA ALA A 153 -2.48 0.87 -9.42
C ALA A 153 -3.60 0.10 -8.68
N GLY A 154 -3.31 -1.12 -8.22
CA GLY A 154 -4.24 -1.92 -7.43
C GLY A 154 -5.48 -2.38 -8.20
N TRP A 155 -5.35 -2.71 -9.49
CA TRP A 155 -6.41 -3.38 -10.24
C TRP A 155 -5.84 -4.37 -11.25
N HIS A 156 -6.66 -5.31 -11.69
CA HIS A 156 -6.26 -6.33 -12.65
C HIS A 156 -7.34 -6.48 -13.73
N SER A 157 -6.92 -6.67 -14.97
CA SER A 157 -7.82 -7.01 -16.08
C SER A 157 -7.56 -8.43 -16.54
N HIS A 158 -8.63 -9.23 -16.61
CA HIS A 158 -8.60 -10.57 -17.18
C HIS A 158 -9.82 -10.77 -18.09
N HIS A 159 -9.58 -11.16 -19.34
CA HIS A 159 -10.63 -11.39 -20.35
C HIS A 159 -11.66 -10.24 -20.47
N GLY A 160 -11.20 -8.99 -20.36
CA GLY A 160 -12.04 -7.79 -20.47
C GLY A 160 -12.81 -7.43 -19.20
N THR A 161 -12.68 -8.20 -18.12
CA THR A 161 -13.23 -7.84 -16.81
C THR A 161 -12.14 -7.21 -15.95
N CYS A 162 -12.39 -6.00 -15.45
CA CYS A 162 -11.52 -5.33 -14.51
C CYS A 162 -11.96 -5.63 -13.08
N LYS A 163 -11.06 -6.17 -12.27
CA LYS A 163 -11.22 -6.38 -10.84
C LYS A 163 -10.35 -5.39 -10.09
N LYS A 164 -10.95 -4.66 -9.16
CA LYS A 164 -10.23 -3.82 -8.21
C LYS A 164 -9.55 -4.71 -7.16
N LEU A 165 -8.31 -4.39 -6.81
CA LEU A 165 -7.49 -5.09 -5.82
C LEU A 165 -7.21 -4.20 -4.59
N HIS A 166 -8.00 -3.15 -4.39
CA HIS A 166 -7.89 -2.25 -3.25
C HIS A 166 -9.27 -1.65 -2.89
N TYR A 167 -9.35 -1.00 -1.73
CA TYR A 167 -10.55 -0.29 -1.27
C TYR A 167 -10.39 1.23 -1.42
N ASP A 168 -11.50 1.95 -1.63
CA ASP A 168 -11.47 3.41 -1.87
C ASP A 168 -11.20 4.26 -0.62
N ASP A 169 -11.49 3.71 0.55
CA ASP A 169 -11.24 4.37 1.83
C ASP A 169 -9.95 3.84 2.45
N CYS A 170 -9.14 4.75 2.99
CA CYS A 170 -7.95 4.43 3.79
C CYS A 170 -8.16 4.88 5.25
N TYR A 171 -7.76 4.05 6.20
CA TYR A 171 -7.84 4.33 7.64
C TYR A 171 -6.50 4.01 8.31
N VAL A 172 -5.94 4.97 9.03
CA VAL A 172 -4.56 4.89 9.55
C VAL A 172 -4.56 4.39 10.99
N PHE A 173 -3.58 3.56 11.34
CA PHE A 173 -3.32 3.16 12.72
C PHE A 173 -2.52 4.22 13.45
N GLU A 174 -2.93 4.51 14.68
CA GLU A 174 -2.27 5.48 15.55
C GLU A 174 -1.95 4.82 16.89
N ARG A 175 -0.90 5.29 17.56
CA ARG A 175 -0.59 4.87 18.92
C ARG A 175 -1.67 5.41 19.86
N LYS A 176 -2.57 4.54 20.32
CA LYS A 176 -3.71 4.94 21.16
C LYS A 176 -4.18 3.78 22.03
N GLN A 177 -4.67 4.11 23.22
CA GLN A 177 -5.28 3.13 24.12
C GLN A 177 -6.74 3.48 24.40
N THR A 178 -7.65 2.97 23.58
CA THR A 178 -9.08 2.90 23.89
C THR A 178 -9.44 1.51 24.42
N LYS A 179 -10.52 1.43 25.21
CA LYS A 179 -10.99 0.17 25.82
C LYS A 179 -11.53 -0.84 24.80
N THR A 180 -12.05 -0.36 23.66
CA THR A 180 -12.75 -1.17 22.66
C THR A 180 -12.36 -0.68 21.26
N PRO A 181 -11.12 -0.95 20.80
CA PRO A 181 -10.71 -0.58 19.46
C PRO A 181 -11.46 -1.38 18.40
N ILE A 182 -11.70 -0.76 17.26
CA ILE A 182 -12.31 -1.43 16.10
C ILE A 182 -11.30 -2.32 15.41
N ALA A 183 -10.05 -1.87 15.30
CA ALA A 183 -8.98 -2.71 14.82
C ALA A 183 -7.66 -2.41 15.55
N THR A 184 -6.82 -3.43 15.63
CA THR A 184 -5.49 -3.40 16.23
C THR A 184 -4.51 -4.18 15.37
N ILE A 185 -3.23 -3.83 15.47
CA ILE A 185 -2.12 -4.55 14.83
C ILE A 185 -1.10 -5.00 15.85
N PHE A 186 -0.31 -6.01 15.49
CA PHE A 186 0.79 -6.56 16.28
C PHE A 186 0.43 -6.88 17.74
N THR A 187 -0.55 -7.75 17.95
CA THR A 187 -0.89 -8.30 19.27
C THR A 187 -0.53 -9.77 19.37
N LYS A 188 -0.52 -10.33 20.58
CA LYS A 188 -0.26 -11.75 20.78
C LYS A 188 -1.38 -12.59 20.17
N ALA A 189 -1.03 -13.59 19.37
CA ALA A 189 -1.96 -14.63 18.92
C ALA A 189 -1.77 -15.92 19.72
N GLU A 190 -2.78 -16.78 19.67
CA GLU A 190 -2.65 -18.15 20.17
C GLU A 190 -1.94 -19.04 19.14
N GLY A 191 -1.19 -20.03 19.63
CA GLY A 191 -0.54 -21.03 18.80
C GLY A 191 0.87 -20.67 18.33
N ASN A 192 1.46 -21.62 17.60
CA ASN A 192 2.84 -21.58 17.15
C ASN A 192 2.89 -21.81 15.64
N CYS A 193 3.91 -21.25 15.00
CA CYS A 193 4.18 -21.42 13.58
C CYS A 193 4.35 -22.91 13.23
N PRO A 194 3.69 -23.42 12.17
CA PRO A 194 3.82 -24.81 11.76
C PRO A 194 5.21 -25.15 11.20
N SER A 195 5.98 -24.15 10.73
CA SER A 195 7.33 -24.33 10.21
C SER A 195 8.39 -24.20 11.32
N CYS A 196 8.50 -23.04 11.96
CA CYS A 196 9.60 -22.75 12.91
C CYS A 196 9.22 -22.92 14.39
N HIS A 197 7.95 -23.22 14.70
CA HIS A 197 7.42 -23.34 16.07
C HIS A 197 7.51 -22.07 16.95
N SER A 198 7.93 -20.93 16.41
CA SER A 198 7.87 -19.65 17.13
C SER A 198 6.40 -19.24 17.39
N PRO A 199 6.11 -18.45 18.45
CA PRO A 199 4.77 -17.91 18.68
C PRO A 199 4.23 -17.14 17.48
N LEU A 200 2.95 -17.29 17.19
CA LEU A 200 2.28 -16.49 16.16
C LEU A 200 1.99 -15.08 16.66
N THR A 201 1.97 -14.14 15.72
CA THR A 201 1.55 -12.76 15.97
C THR A 201 0.25 -12.49 15.26
N MET A 202 -0.69 -11.85 15.95
CA MET A 202 -1.89 -11.27 15.36
C MET A 202 -1.48 -9.97 14.68
N VAL A 203 -1.24 -10.02 13.38
CA VAL A 203 -0.82 -8.84 12.62
C VAL A 203 -1.96 -7.88 12.37
N LEU A 204 -3.20 -8.38 12.32
CA LEU A 204 -4.40 -7.56 12.20
C LEU A 204 -5.60 -8.23 12.86
N SER A 205 -6.31 -7.48 13.69
CA SER A 205 -7.63 -7.85 14.21
C SER A 205 -8.60 -6.73 13.91
N ILE A 206 -9.77 -7.03 13.33
CA ILE A 206 -10.82 -6.06 12.96
C ILE A 206 -12.17 -6.56 13.48
N ASP A 207 -12.69 -5.92 14.53
CA ASP A 207 -14.07 -6.09 14.99
C ASP A 207 -15.02 -5.17 14.23
N ASN A 208 -15.47 -5.62 13.06
CA ASN A 208 -16.47 -4.94 12.24
C ASN A 208 -17.91 -5.41 12.53
N ARG A 209 -18.21 -5.96 13.73
CA ARG A 209 -19.57 -6.42 14.06
C ARG A 209 -20.60 -5.29 14.11
N GLN A 210 -20.15 -4.06 14.29
CA GLN A 210 -20.99 -2.86 14.23
C GLN A 210 -20.97 -2.16 12.86
N GLN A 211 -20.36 -2.78 11.83
CA GLN A 211 -20.29 -2.25 10.46
C GLN A 211 -19.71 -0.82 10.39
N GLN A 212 -18.67 -0.54 11.17
CA GLN A 212 -18.01 0.77 11.19
C GLN A 212 -17.04 0.97 10.02
N LEU A 213 -16.61 -0.13 9.38
CA LEU A 213 -15.86 -0.15 8.12
C LEU A 213 -16.80 -0.69 7.03
N PRO A 214 -17.46 0.19 6.24
CA PRO A 214 -18.53 -0.22 5.32
C PRO A 214 -18.07 -1.12 4.19
N PHE A 215 -16.80 -1.01 3.78
CA PHE A 215 -16.20 -1.78 2.69
C PHE A 215 -15.85 -3.23 3.07
N LEU A 216 -15.97 -3.60 4.36
CA LEU A 216 -15.74 -4.96 4.85
C LEU A 216 -17.04 -5.63 5.26
N GLN A 217 -17.07 -6.96 5.18
CA GLN A 217 -18.17 -7.76 5.71
C GLN A 217 -18.35 -7.56 7.23
N LYS A 218 -19.59 -7.70 7.69
CA LYS A 218 -19.93 -7.68 9.11
C LYS A 218 -19.35 -8.90 9.82
N GLY A 219 -18.55 -8.68 10.84
CA GLY A 219 -17.95 -9.78 11.60
C GLY A 219 -16.69 -9.38 12.34
N TRP A 220 -15.99 -10.37 12.86
CA TRP A 220 -14.67 -10.22 13.44
C TRP A 220 -13.66 -10.96 12.57
N LEU A 221 -12.72 -10.23 11.99
CA LEU A 221 -11.65 -10.75 11.14
C LEU A 221 -10.34 -10.71 11.92
N ASN A 222 -9.61 -11.82 11.93
CA ASN A 222 -8.28 -11.94 12.52
C ASN A 222 -7.32 -12.48 11.46
N ILE A 223 -6.11 -11.94 11.41
CA ILE A 223 -5.04 -12.38 10.54
C ILE A 223 -3.79 -12.59 11.38
N THR A 224 -3.25 -13.80 11.30
CA THR A 224 -2.04 -14.21 11.99
C THR A 224 -0.90 -14.45 11.03
N THR A 225 0.33 -14.19 11.47
CA THR A 225 1.53 -14.62 10.75
C THR A 225 2.65 -14.98 11.70
N CYS A 226 3.70 -15.59 11.16
CA CYS A 226 4.96 -15.77 11.86
C CYS A 226 5.95 -14.70 11.39
N LEU A 227 6.29 -13.76 12.28
CA LEU A 227 7.22 -12.67 11.96
C LEU A 227 8.62 -13.17 11.55
N GLN A 228 9.00 -14.38 11.96
CA GLN A 228 10.30 -14.98 11.62
C GLN A 228 10.33 -15.75 10.30
N CYS A 229 9.17 -16.11 9.76
CA CYS A 229 9.07 -16.82 8.49
C CYS A 229 8.54 -15.93 7.36
N VAL A 230 7.81 -14.85 7.68
CA VAL A 230 7.15 -14.03 6.66
C VAL A 230 8.12 -13.40 5.66
N CYS A 231 9.37 -13.14 6.06
CA CYS A 231 10.41 -12.59 5.18
C CYS A 231 11.05 -13.62 4.24
N TYR A 232 10.82 -14.92 4.44
CA TYR A 232 11.35 -15.99 3.58
C TYR A 232 10.28 -16.61 2.68
N GLU A 233 9.01 -16.34 2.95
CA GLU A 233 7.89 -16.84 2.17
C GLU A 233 7.45 -15.81 1.14
N GLU A 234 7.03 -16.29 -0.04
CA GLU A 234 6.31 -15.45 -1.00
C GLU A 234 5.01 -14.93 -0.37
N ALA A 235 4.25 -15.82 0.28
CA ALA A 235 3.05 -15.47 1.02
C ALA A 235 2.71 -16.52 2.09
N ILE A 236 2.35 -16.06 3.28
CA ILE A 236 1.80 -16.92 4.34
C ILE A 236 0.27 -16.82 4.33
N PHE A 237 -0.40 -17.93 4.05
CA PHE A 237 -1.86 -17.99 3.93
C PHE A 237 -2.53 -18.40 5.25
N ASN A 238 -3.70 -17.84 5.53
CA ASN A 238 -4.59 -18.24 6.61
C ASN A 238 -6.01 -18.49 6.08
N ASP A 239 -6.68 -19.50 6.62
CA ASP A 239 -8.13 -19.64 6.54
C ASP A 239 -8.76 -18.80 7.65
N TYR A 240 -9.80 -18.03 7.35
CA TYR A 240 -10.47 -17.20 8.34
C TYR A 240 -11.99 -17.42 8.41
N SER A 241 -12.59 -17.04 9.53
CA SER A 241 -14.03 -16.91 9.70
C SER A 241 -14.38 -15.59 10.35
N LEU A 242 -15.60 -15.11 10.11
CA LEU A 242 -16.11 -13.81 10.59
C LEU A 242 -16.52 -13.82 12.08
N ASP A 243 -16.14 -14.86 12.82
CA ASP A 243 -16.27 -14.97 14.28
C ASP A 243 -14.94 -14.73 15.02
N GLY A 244 -13.87 -14.40 14.29
CA GLY A 244 -12.52 -14.20 14.81
C GLY A 244 -11.61 -15.42 14.69
N THR A 245 -12.10 -16.55 14.19
CA THR A 245 -11.24 -17.74 13.98
C THR A 245 -10.29 -17.51 12.80
N THR A 246 -9.01 -17.79 13.00
CA THR A 246 -7.97 -17.78 11.96
C THR A 246 -7.05 -18.98 12.15
N THR A 247 -6.72 -19.67 11.05
CA THR A 247 -5.83 -20.82 11.05
C THR A 247 -4.79 -20.64 9.96
N ILE A 248 -3.52 -20.57 10.35
CA ILE A 248 -2.39 -20.54 9.42
C ILE A 248 -2.30 -21.85 8.65
N ARG A 249 -2.16 -21.76 7.33
CA ARG A 249 -1.94 -22.94 6.48
C ARG A 249 -0.48 -23.39 6.60
N PRO A 250 -0.19 -24.71 6.56
CA PRO A 250 1.18 -25.19 6.54
C PRO A 250 1.94 -24.69 5.31
N PHE A 251 3.20 -24.32 5.50
CA PHE A 251 4.14 -23.94 4.45
C PHE A 251 5.52 -24.55 4.74
N GLN A 252 6.33 -24.77 3.70
CA GLN A 252 7.66 -25.37 3.82
C GLN A 252 8.73 -24.27 3.81
N GLY A 253 8.70 -23.43 4.83
CA GLY A 253 9.53 -22.23 4.84
C GLY A 253 10.89 -22.40 5.45
N GLU A 254 11.85 -21.64 4.94
CA GLU A 254 13.11 -21.40 5.61
C GLU A 254 12.86 -20.63 6.91
N THR A 255 13.48 -21.10 7.99
CA THR A 255 13.32 -20.51 9.31
C THR A 255 14.51 -19.59 9.57
N SER A 256 14.26 -18.37 10.06
CA SER A 256 15.34 -17.54 10.59
C SER A 256 16.13 -18.30 11.67
N PRO A 257 17.48 -18.29 11.64
CA PRO A 257 18.28 -18.82 12.73
C PRO A 257 18.24 -17.92 13.98
N TYR A 258 17.65 -16.72 13.87
CA TYR A 258 17.54 -15.74 14.95
C TYR A 258 16.12 -15.72 15.51
N THR A 259 16.03 -15.72 16.84
CA THR A 259 14.78 -15.49 17.58
C THR A 259 14.82 -14.06 18.11
N TYR A 260 13.88 -13.25 17.65
CA TYR A 260 13.66 -11.91 18.17
C TYR A 260 12.42 -11.94 19.09
N GLU A 261 12.51 -11.25 20.23
CA GLU A 261 11.34 -10.98 21.06
C GLU A 261 10.75 -9.63 20.66
N ASP A 262 9.62 -9.67 19.96
CA ASP A 262 8.92 -8.45 19.55
C ASP A 262 8.17 -7.82 20.74
N ASP A 263 8.30 -6.51 20.91
CA ASP A 263 7.57 -5.76 21.92
C ASP A 263 6.13 -5.47 21.47
N LEU A 264 5.27 -6.46 21.65
CA LEU A 264 3.82 -6.38 21.39
C LEU A 264 3.04 -5.62 22.49
N SER A 265 3.72 -4.85 23.37
CA SER A 265 3.04 -4.06 24.40
C SER A 265 2.41 -2.77 23.87
N HIS A 266 2.79 -2.35 22.66
CA HIS A 266 2.30 -1.14 22.02
C HIS A 266 0.92 -1.35 21.38
N ALA A 267 -0.09 -0.67 21.92
CA ALA A 267 -1.41 -0.65 21.31
C ALA A 267 -1.47 0.38 20.17
N TYR A 268 -1.43 -0.11 18.94
CA TYR A 268 -1.84 0.65 17.76
C TYR A 268 -3.29 0.34 17.45
N GLN A 269 -4.09 1.39 17.28
CA GLN A 269 -5.52 1.29 17.07
C GLN A 269 -5.93 2.12 15.87
N LEU A 270 -6.91 1.62 15.13
CA LEU A 270 -7.38 2.28 13.92
C LEU A 270 -8.09 3.61 14.25
N ASN A 271 -7.71 4.68 13.55
CA ASN A 271 -8.46 5.92 13.50
C ASN A 271 -9.54 5.84 12.41
N ILE A 272 -10.81 5.98 12.79
CA ILE A 272 -11.96 5.90 11.88
C ILE A 272 -12.25 7.18 11.11
N ILE A 273 -11.26 8.06 10.95
CA ILE A 273 -11.35 9.21 10.06
C ILE A 273 -10.87 8.76 8.68
N PRO A 274 -11.76 8.65 7.67
CA PRO A 274 -11.37 8.19 6.35
C PRO A 274 -10.38 9.17 5.70
N LYS A 275 -9.43 8.60 4.97
CA LYS A 275 -8.47 9.28 4.10
C LYS A 275 -8.68 8.82 2.65
N PRO A 276 -8.23 9.59 1.65
CA PRO A 276 -8.27 9.15 0.27
C PRO A 276 -7.53 7.81 0.08
N ALA A 277 -7.93 7.00 -0.90
CA ALA A 277 -7.25 5.74 -1.22
C ALA A 277 -5.73 5.90 -1.41
N THR A 278 -5.32 7.02 -2.03
CA THR A 278 -3.94 7.37 -2.32
C THR A 278 -3.12 7.73 -1.07
N PHE A 279 -3.76 7.92 0.09
CA PHE A 279 -3.07 8.29 1.33
C PHE A 279 -2.03 7.24 1.73
N GLY A 280 -2.27 5.98 1.38
CA GLY A 280 -1.33 4.89 1.64
C GLY A 280 -0.02 4.99 0.86
N LEU A 281 0.02 5.78 -0.23
CA LEU A 281 1.18 5.96 -1.11
C LEU A 281 2.17 7.00 -0.60
N THR A 282 1.93 7.61 0.56
CA THR A 282 2.90 8.56 1.15
C THR A 282 4.20 7.82 1.48
N PRO A 283 5.38 8.47 1.36
CA PRO A 283 6.68 7.83 1.54
C PRO A 283 7.06 7.62 3.01
N TYR A 284 6.08 7.54 3.91
CA TYR A 284 6.30 7.38 5.34
C TYR A 284 5.88 6.00 5.82
N ASP A 285 6.55 5.55 6.89
CA ASP A 285 6.28 4.34 7.66
C ASP A 285 4.88 4.36 8.29
N LEU A 286 3.84 4.12 7.49
CA LEU A 286 2.44 4.13 7.91
C LEU A 286 1.87 2.72 7.94
N SER A 287 1.13 2.43 9.00
CA SER A 287 0.24 1.27 9.06
C SER A 287 -1.19 1.73 8.79
N PHE A 288 -1.91 1.06 7.89
CA PHE A 288 -3.29 1.43 7.54
C PHE A 288 -4.10 0.25 6.99
N ILE A 289 -5.43 0.42 6.94
CA ILE A 289 -6.41 -0.49 6.31
C ILE A 289 -7.03 0.22 5.11
N GLY A 290 -7.22 -0.52 4.01
CA GLY A 290 -7.80 -0.02 2.77
C GLY A 290 -6.87 0.92 2.02
N GLY A 291 -7.37 1.60 0.99
CA GLY A 291 -6.52 2.40 0.10
C GLY A 291 -5.53 1.58 -0.72
N LEU A 292 -4.58 2.27 -1.33
CA LEU A 292 -3.52 1.68 -2.14
C LEU A 292 -2.26 1.38 -1.30
N PRO A 293 -1.64 0.20 -1.47
CA PRO A 293 -0.37 -0.10 -0.82
C PRO A 293 0.76 0.74 -1.41
N HIS A 294 1.67 1.22 -0.55
CA HIS A 294 2.98 1.72 -0.98
C HIS A 294 3.95 0.55 -1.01
N TRP A 295 4.25 0.04 -2.21
CA TRP A 295 5.20 -1.05 -2.38
C TRP A 295 6.63 -0.55 -2.13
N VAL A 296 7.38 -1.28 -1.29
CA VAL A 296 8.79 -1.02 -1.04
C VAL A 296 9.65 -1.57 -2.19
N GLN A 297 9.21 -2.68 -2.77
CA GLN A 297 9.82 -3.33 -3.92
C GLN A 297 8.80 -3.31 -5.09
N ASP A 298 8.68 -4.40 -5.83
CA ASP A 298 7.65 -4.53 -6.86
C ASP A 298 6.26 -4.78 -6.23
N PHE A 299 5.22 -4.44 -6.99
CA PHE A 299 3.86 -4.79 -6.60
C PHE A 299 3.72 -6.30 -6.45
N HIS A 300 3.02 -6.75 -5.40
CA HIS A 300 2.86 -8.19 -5.17
C HIS A 300 1.48 -8.52 -4.62
N PHE A 301 0.56 -8.91 -5.52
CA PHE A 301 -0.74 -9.44 -5.17
C PHE A 301 -0.72 -10.97 -5.30
N PRO A 302 -0.51 -11.73 -4.20
CA PRO A 302 -0.50 -13.18 -4.26
C PRO A 302 -1.84 -13.69 -4.80
N ASN A 303 -1.78 -14.77 -5.58
CA ASN A 303 -2.99 -15.45 -6.03
C ASN A 303 -3.58 -16.26 -4.89
N CYS A 304 -4.91 -16.23 -4.77
CA CYS A 304 -5.61 -17.07 -3.83
C CYS A 304 -5.34 -18.56 -4.16
N PRO A 305 -4.92 -19.39 -3.20
CA PRO A 305 -4.61 -20.80 -3.47
C PRO A 305 -5.86 -21.62 -3.84
N HIS A 306 -7.07 -21.09 -3.66
CA HIS A 306 -8.31 -21.75 -4.06
C HIS A 306 -8.80 -21.26 -5.44
N CYS A 307 -9.21 -20.00 -5.60
CA CYS A 307 -9.71 -19.50 -6.89
C CYS A 307 -8.64 -19.09 -7.91
N GLN A 308 -7.36 -19.04 -7.52
CA GLN A 308 -6.22 -18.65 -8.36
C GLN A 308 -6.28 -17.23 -8.92
N GLN A 309 -7.13 -16.37 -8.36
CA GLN A 309 -7.21 -14.95 -8.71
C GLN A 309 -6.34 -14.10 -7.78
N PRO A 310 -5.82 -12.95 -8.25
CA PRO A 310 -5.13 -11.99 -7.40
C PRO A 310 -6.03 -11.57 -6.23
N MET A 311 -5.46 -11.60 -5.04
CA MET A 311 -6.14 -11.20 -3.80
C MET A 311 -6.23 -9.67 -3.70
N THR A 312 -7.19 -9.19 -2.91
CA THR A 312 -7.39 -7.74 -2.70
C THR A 312 -6.53 -7.28 -1.53
N PHE A 313 -5.83 -6.17 -1.69
CA PHE A 313 -5.12 -5.52 -0.59
C PHE A 313 -6.10 -5.06 0.49
N LEU A 314 -5.84 -5.48 1.72
CA LEU A 314 -6.65 -5.17 2.88
C LEU A 314 -5.95 -4.15 3.79
N ALA A 315 -4.68 -4.34 4.09
CA ALA A 315 -3.95 -3.51 5.05
C ALA A 315 -2.44 -3.62 4.86
N GLN A 316 -1.71 -2.63 5.35
CA GLN A 316 -0.26 -2.75 5.58
C GLN A 316 0.07 -2.42 7.03
N ALA A 317 1.08 -3.10 7.56
CA ALA A 317 1.62 -2.85 8.89
C ALA A 317 3.13 -2.74 8.83
N ASP A 318 3.64 -1.57 9.23
CA ASP A 318 5.04 -1.24 9.24
C ASP A 318 5.72 -1.80 10.50
N GLN A 319 6.81 -2.55 10.35
CA GLN A 319 7.49 -3.20 11.47
C GLN A 319 8.38 -2.25 12.30
N ASN A 320 8.58 -1.00 11.89
CA ASN A 320 9.23 0.02 12.72
C ASN A 320 8.48 0.23 14.04
N ILE A 321 7.17 -0.07 14.06
CA ILE A 321 6.35 -0.15 15.28
C ILE A 321 6.93 -1.13 16.30
N LEU A 322 7.54 -2.22 15.83
CA LEU A 322 8.20 -3.25 16.62
C LEU A 322 9.72 -3.01 16.76
N GLN A 323 10.22 -1.86 16.29
CA GLN A 323 11.66 -1.59 16.16
C GLN A 323 12.37 -2.61 15.25
N ALA A 324 11.64 -3.17 14.29
CA ALA A 324 12.14 -4.05 13.25
C ALA A 324 12.04 -3.36 11.88
N GLU A 325 12.60 -3.99 10.85
CA GLU A 325 12.61 -3.45 9.49
C GLU A 325 11.58 -4.16 8.60
N GLY A 326 11.09 -3.44 7.60
CA GLY A 326 10.19 -3.97 6.58
C GLY A 326 8.71 -3.77 6.87
N VAL A 327 7.89 -4.10 5.88
CA VAL A 327 6.45 -3.87 5.87
C VAL A 327 5.75 -5.20 5.59
N ILE A 328 4.71 -5.50 6.37
CA ILE A 328 3.82 -6.63 6.13
C ILE A 328 2.58 -6.13 5.39
N TYR A 329 2.32 -6.71 4.22
CA TYR A 329 1.08 -6.45 3.48
C TYR A 329 0.12 -7.61 3.73
N MET A 330 -1.14 -7.27 4.00
CA MET A 330 -2.21 -8.20 4.26
C MET A 330 -3.22 -8.15 3.11
N MET A 331 -3.51 -9.32 2.57
CA MET A 331 -4.38 -9.52 1.42
C MET A 331 -5.57 -10.37 1.81
N ILE A 332 -6.70 -10.20 1.12
CA ILE A 332 -7.94 -10.92 1.38
C ILE A 332 -8.57 -11.43 0.09
N CYS A 333 -9.02 -12.69 0.13
CA CYS A 333 -9.98 -13.28 -0.79
C CYS A 333 -11.27 -13.55 -0.02
N GLU A 334 -12.25 -12.67 -0.18
CA GLU A 334 -13.50 -12.75 0.56
C GLU A 334 -14.38 -13.94 0.17
N GLU A 335 -14.32 -14.35 -1.11
CA GLU A 335 -15.09 -15.47 -1.65
C GLU A 335 -14.66 -16.80 -1.04
N ASP A 336 -13.34 -17.01 -0.93
CA ASP A 336 -12.76 -18.26 -0.43
C ASP A 336 -12.46 -18.23 1.07
N ARG A 337 -12.61 -17.06 1.71
CA ARG A 337 -12.25 -16.80 3.11
C ARG A 337 -10.79 -17.12 3.43
N ILE A 338 -9.90 -16.61 2.58
CA ILE A 338 -8.47 -16.78 2.73
C ILE A 338 -7.83 -15.39 2.85
N THR A 339 -6.87 -15.26 3.75
CA THR A 339 -5.99 -14.08 3.83
C THR A 339 -4.55 -14.48 3.56
N ALA A 340 -3.74 -13.56 3.09
CA ALA A 340 -2.30 -13.76 2.91
C ALA A 340 -1.51 -12.63 3.56
N CYS A 341 -0.35 -12.96 4.10
CA CYS A 341 0.65 -11.99 4.54
C CYS A 341 1.87 -12.10 3.63
N THR A 342 2.31 -10.98 3.05
CA THR A 342 3.58 -10.86 2.33
C THR A 342 4.48 -9.85 3.03
N TYR A 343 5.77 -9.89 2.76
CA TYR A 343 6.77 -9.02 3.39
C TYR A 343 7.67 -8.37 2.35
N GLN A 344 8.02 -7.11 2.57
CA GLN A 344 9.05 -6.42 1.79
C GLN A 344 9.94 -5.57 2.71
N GLN A 345 11.21 -5.44 2.34
CA GLN A 345 12.22 -4.65 3.03
C GLN A 345 13.14 -4.01 1.98
N THR A 346 13.66 -2.82 2.29
CA THR A 346 14.61 -2.06 1.46
C THR A 346 16.01 -2.63 1.50
#